data_AF-A0A8J7R832-F1
#
_entry.id   AF-A0A8J7R832-F1
#
_cell.length_a   1.000
_cell.length_b   1.000
_cell.length_c   1.000
_cell.angle_alpha   90.00
_cell.angle_beta   90.00
_cell.angle_gamma   90.00
#
_symmetry.space_group_name_H-M   'P 1'
#
loop_
_entity.id
_entity.type
_entity.pdbx_description
1 polymer ?
#
loop_
_entity_poly.entity_id
_entity_poly.type
_entity_poly.pdbx_seq_one_letter_code
_entity_poly.pdbx_strand_id
1 'polypeptide(L)'
;MSDLDPAAAALSAAAEDAGVSREELLKRALVALAESEGIDVPDAEEVAAIEARLDDLDDDVDEKIADLRERFVDLYREVESLDAAAEGDGDGAPAADAAHLDELADELEGIAGRLDRLDAAVVDAPSSDRVDDLGDRLDALDARLDELEAVRDRLDAFDDRLHEVDDRVAAVESDLADISADDLAEIDDKLSRVANAVVKVKRRLDAAERDRADRERLDALTRTANRHGVRSADCDHCGGGVELGLLSTPECPHCGRRFEDLEPNTGFLGTSRLLVADRPAIDGDVADGDRGERGRTSDPTGAAASDGGSEGGGR
;
A
#
# COMPACT_ATOMS: atom_id res chain seq x y z
N MET A 1 26.48 -8.07 -36.30
CA MET A 1 26.85 -7.43 -35.03
C MET A 1 25.81 -7.90 -34.06
N SER A 2 26.19 -8.83 -33.19
CA SER A 2 25.27 -9.55 -32.33
C SER A 2 24.77 -8.62 -31.24
N ASP A 3 23.45 -8.51 -31.10
CA ASP A 3 22.79 -7.85 -29.97
C ASP A 3 23.30 -8.49 -28.69
N LEU A 4 24.13 -7.76 -27.95
CA LEU A 4 24.59 -8.18 -26.64
C LEU A 4 23.40 -8.06 -25.69
N ASP A 5 23.01 -9.19 -25.11
CA ASP A 5 22.05 -9.29 -24.01
C ASP A 5 22.33 -8.19 -22.97
N PRO A 6 21.34 -7.34 -22.63
CA PRO A 6 21.52 -6.25 -21.66
C PRO A 6 22.06 -6.74 -20.31
N ALA A 7 21.74 -7.97 -19.91
CA ALA A 7 22.29 -8.58 -18.70
C ALA A 7 23.80 -8.89 -18.86
N ALA A 8 24.23 -9.36 -20.03
CA ALA A 8 25.64 -9.59 -20.32
C ALA A 8 26.45 -8.29 -20.37
N ALA A 9 25.85 -7.19 -20.87
CA ALA A 9 26.46 -5.87 -20.87
C ALA A 9 26.62 -5.31 -19.44
N ALA A 10 25.58 -5.42 -18.61
CA ALA A 10 25.62 -5.01 -17.20
C ALA A 10 26.65 -5.81 -16.39
N LEU A 11 26.73 -7.14 -16.60
CA LEU A 11 27.73 -8.00 -15.97
C LEU A 11 29.16 -7.64 -16.37
N SER A 12 29.38 -7.23 -17.62
CA SER A 12 30.70 -6.83 -18.11
C SER A 12 31.11 -5.49 -17.52
N ALA A 13 30.20 -4.51 -17.46
CA ALA A 13 30.43 -3.23 -16.79
C ALA A 13 30.72 -3.40 -15.29
N ALA A 14 29.96 -4.25 -14.59
CA ALA A 14 30.19 -4.55 -13.17
C ALA A 14 31.56 -5.24 -12.94
N ALA A 15 31.99 -6.12 -13.85
CA ALA A 15 33.30 -6.75 -13.81
C ALA A 15 34.44 -5.74 -14.01
N GLU A 16 34.26 -4.81 -14.96
CA GLU A 16 35.20 -3.71 -15.20
C GLU A 16 35.30 -2.77 -13.98
N ASP A 17 34.17 -2.39 -13.38
CA ASP A 17 34.12 -1.55 -12.17
C ASP A 17 34.80 -2.22 -10.97
N ALA A 18 34.65 -3.54 -10.83
CA ALA A 18 35.29 -4.33 -9.78
C ALA A 18 36.75 -4.73 -10.10
N GLY A 19 37.25 -4.42 -11.31
CA GLY A 19 38.62 -4.73 -11.73
C GLY A 19 38.92 -6.23 -11.85
N VAL A 20 37.90 -7.06 -12.10
CA VAL A 20 38.01 -8.52 -12.16
C VAL A 20 37.45 -9.05 -13.49
N SER A 21 37.76 -10.29 -13.86
CA SER A 21 37.14 -10.86 -15.06
C SER A 21 35.64 -11.09 -14.82
N ARG A 22 34.84 -11.08 -15.90
CA ARG A 22 33.41 -11.39 -15.83
C ARG A 22 33.14 -12.75 -15.17
N GLU A 23 33.98 -13.75 -15.49
CA GLU A 23 33.90 -15.08 -14.90
C GLU A 23 34.14 -15.04 -13.39
N GLU A 24 35.13 -14.27 -12.95
CA GLU A 24 35.47 -14.13 -11.53
C GLU A 24 34.38 -13.38 -10.75
N LEU A 25 33.78 -12.34 -11.35
CA LEU A 25 32.63 -11.64 -10.78
C LEU A 25 31.44 -12.61 -10.61
N LEU A 26 31.17 -13.44 -11.61
CA LEU A 26 30.10 -14.45 -11.55
C LEU A 26 30.36 -15.51 -10.48
N LYS A 27 31.60 -15.97 -10.33
CA LYS A 27 31.98 -16.91 -9.25
C LYS A 27 31.70 -16.31 -7.88
N ARG A 28 32.11 -15.06 -7.63
CA ARG A 28 31.82 -14.36 -6.37
C ARG A 28 30.32 -14.15 -6.15
N ALA A 29 29.58 -13.80 -7.20
CA ALA A 29 28.14 -13.62 -7.12
C ALA A 29 27.40 -14.93 -6.79
N LEU A 30 27.85 -16.06 -7.36
CA LEU A 30 27.31 -17.38 -7.06
C LEU A 30 27.61 -17.82 -5.62
N VAL A 31 28.82 -17.61 -5.12
CA VAL A 31 29.17 -17.89 -3.72
C VAL A 31 28.35 -17.03 -2.76
N ALA A 32 28.25 -15.72 -3.03
CA ALA A 32 27.43 -14.82 -2.21
C ALA A 32 25.93 -15.19 -2.23
N LEU A 33 25.43 -15.66 -3.37
CA LEU A 33 24.06 -16.18 -3.48
C LEU A 33 23.89 -17.46 -2.67
N ALA A 34 24.82 -18.40 -2.79
CA ALA A 34 24.80 -19.64 -2.01
C ALA A 34 24.84 -19.37 -0.50
N GLU A 35 25.70 -18.45 -0.03
CA GLU A 35 25.73 -18.01 1.37
C GLU A 35 24.39 -17.40 1.82
N SER A 36 23.74 -16.60 0.97
CA SER A 36 22.45 -16.00 1.28
C SER A 36 21.31 -17.03 1.39
N GLU A 37 21.43 -18.14 0.66
CA GLU A 37 20.50 -19.28 0.71
C GLU A 37 20.91 -20.32 1.79
N GLY A 38 21.99 -20.07 2.54
CA GLY A 38 22.51 -20.99 3.55
C GLY A 38 23.16 -22.25 2.98
N ILE A 39 23.59 -22.20 1.72
CA ILE A 39 24.28 -23.27 1.01
C ILE A 39 25.79 -23.08 1.20
N ASP A 40 26.43 -24.02 1.87
CA ASP A 40 27.88 -24.03 2.08
C ASP A 40 28.58 -24.56 0.83
N VAL A 41 29.36 -23.71 0.16
CA VAL A 41 30.08 -24.06 -1.07
C VAL A 41 31.54 -24.33 -0.71
N PRO A 42 32.05 -25.56 -0.91
CA PRO A 42 33.42 -25.88 -0.57
C PRO A 42 34.39 -25.06 -1.41
N ASP A 43 35.44 -24.55 -0.77
CA ASP A 43 36.48 -23.80 -1.45
C ASP A 43 37.41 -24.74 -2.25
N ALA A 44 38.32 -24.14 -3.03
CA ALA A 44 39.22 -24.93 -3.88
C ALA A 44 40.19 -25.81 -3.07
N GLU A 45 40.51 -25.45 -1.83
CA GLU A 45 41.38 -26.24 -0.95
C GLU A 45 40.62 -27.45 -0.40
N GLU A 46 39.36 -27.26 -0.01
CA GLU A 46 38.48 -28.33 0.42
C GLU A 46 38.19 -29.33 -0.70
N VAL A 47 37.90 -28.85 -1.91
CA VAL A 47 37.70 -29.73 -3.08
C VAL A 47 38.98 -30.54 -3.38
N ALA A 48 40.15 -29.90 -3.36
CA ALA A 48 41.41 -30.61 -3.58
C ALA A 48 41.71 -31.66 -2.49
N ALA A 49 41.32 -31.38 -1.24
CA ALA A 49 41.44 -32.35 -0.14
C ALA A 49 40.49 -33.54 -0.30
N ILE A 50 39.27 -33.32 -0.80
CA ILE A 50 38.31 -34.38 -1.12
C ILE A 50 38.84 -35.24 -2.27
N GLU A 51 39.35 -34.63 -3.34
CA GLU A 51 39.93 -35.34 -4.48
C GLU A 51 41.12 -36.22 -4.05
N ALA A 52 42.04 -35.68 -3.25
CA ALA A 52 43.16 -36.45 -2.73
C ALA A 52 42.70 -37.65 -1.87
N ARG A 53 41.65 -37.48 -1.08
CA ARG A 53 41.08 -38.58 -0.29
C ARG A 53 40.39 -39.64 -1.14
N LEU A 54 39.81 -39.24 -2.28
CA LEU A 54 39.23 -40.19 -3.24
C LEU A 54 40.33 -40.99 -3.94
N ASP A 55 41.42 -40.34 -4.35
CA ASP A 55 42.58 -41.02 -4.93
C ASP A 55 43.18 -42.03 -3.93
N ASP A 56 43.38 -41.63 -2.66
CA ASP A 56 43.85 -42.53 -1.60
C ASP A 56 42.90 -43.72 -1.38
N LEU A 57 41.59 -43.50 -1.51
CA LEU A 57 40.58 -44.55 -1.34
C LEU A 57 40.58 -45.52 -2.53
N ASP A 58 40.72 -45.00 -3.75
CA ASP A 58 40.81 -45.81 -4.96
C ASP A 58 42.07 -46.69 -4.92
N ASP A 59 43.21 -46.16 -4.48
CA ASP A 59 44.45 -46.92 -4.29
C ASP A 59 44.28 -48.04 -3.23
N ASP A 60 43.64 -47.77 -2.10
CA ASP A 60 43.35 -48.77 -1.05
C ASP A 60 42.38 -49.86 -1.55
N VAL A 61 41.40 -49.48 -2.37
CA VAL A 61 40.47 -50.44 -3.01
C VAL A 61 41.20 -51.32 -4.02
N ASP A 62 42.05 -50.75 -4.87
CA ASP A 62 42.85 -51.49 -5.84
C ASP A 62 43.83 -52.46 -5.16
N GLU A 63 44.46 -52.05 -4.05
CA GLU A 63 45.31 -52.92 -3.23
C GLU A 63 44.51 -54.10 -2.67
N LYS A 64 43.32 -53.85 -2.10
CA LYS A 64 42.44 -54.91 -1.57
C LYS A 64 41.95 -55.84 -2.66
N ILE A 65 41.63 -55.33 -3.85
CA ILE A 65 41.25 -56.16 -4.99
C ILE A 65 42.43 -57.03 -5.43
N ALA A 66 43.64 -56.49 -5.45
CA ALA A 66 44.85 -57.25 -5.78
C ALA A 66 45.12 -58.37 -4.76
N ASP A 67 45.01 -58.09 -3.46
CA ASP A 67 45.14 -59.08 -2.38
C ASP A 67 44.09 -60.19 -2.49
N LEU A 68 42.83 -59.82 -2.68
CA LEU A 68 41.76 -60.81 -2.91
C LEU A 68 42.03 -61.66 -4.14
N ARG A 69 42.53 -61.06 -5.23
CA ARG A 69 42.87 -61.79 -6.45
C ARG A 69 44.01 -62.79 -6.21
N GLU A 70 45.04 -62.41 -5.47
CA GLU A 70 46.13 -63.31 -5.08
C GLU A 70 45.60 -64.47 -4.23
N ARG A 71 44.79 -64.16 -3.20
CA ARG A 71 44.16 -65.17 -2.34
C ARG A 71 43.25 -66.12 -3.13
N PHE A 72 42.51 -65.63 -4.13
CA PHE A 72 41.68 -66.47 -4.99
C PHE A 72 42.53 -67.38 -5.89
N VAL A 73 43.66 -66.89 -6.41
CA VAL A 73 44.58 -67.72 -7.19
C VAL A 73 45.20 -68.81 -6.32
N ASP A 74 45.58 -68.49 -5.09
CA ASP A 74 46.13 -69.47 -4.15
C ASP A 74 45.08 -70.50 -3.74
N LEU A 75 43.85 -70.07 -3.44
CA LEU A 75 42.72 -70.98 -3.20
C LEU A 75 42.46 -71.89 -4.41
N TYR A 76 42.52 -71.36 -5.63
CA TYR A 76 42.34 -72.16 -6.83
C TYR A 76 43.44 -73.22 -6.98
N ARG A 77 44.71 -72.87 -6.72
CA ARG A 77 45.83 -73.82 -6.71
C ARG A 77 45.69 -74.86 -5.61
N GLU A 78 45.21 -74.46 -4.43
CA GLU A 78 44.96 -75.37 -3.32
C GLU A 78 43.88 -76.39 -3.68
N VAL A 79 42.76 -75.93 -4.24
CA VAL A 79 41.68 -76.80 -4.74
C VAL A 79 42.20 -77.71 -5.87
N GLU A 80 42.97 -77.19 -6.82
CA GLU A 80 43.58 -77.99 -7.89
C GLU A 80 44.54 -79.06 -7.34
N SER A 81 45.27 -78.73 -6.27
CA SER A 81 46.16 -79.69 -5.59
C SER A 81 45.39 -80.77 -4.82
N LEU A 82 44.24 -80.42 -4.22
CA LEU A 82 43.35 -81.36 -3.54
C LEU A 82 42.63 -82.27 -4.54
N ASP A 83 42.22 -81.74 -5.69
CA ASP A 83 41.62 -82.50 -6.78
C ASP A 83 42.63 -83.48 -7.39
N ALA A 84 43.88 -83.05 -7.62
CA ALA A 84 44.97 -83.93 -8.05
C ALA A 84 45.33 -85.00 -7.00
N ALA A 85 45.16 -84.70 -5.70
CA ALA A 85 45.31 -85.67 -4.61
C ALA A 85 44.12 -86.64 -4.51
N ALA A 86 42.93 -86.24 -4.97
CA ALA A 86 41.76 -87.11 -5.06
C ALA A 86 41.78 -88.02 -6.31
N GLU A 87 42.44 -87.61 -7.39
CA GLU A 87 42.66 -88.45 -8.58
C GLU A 87 43.90 -89.38 -8.46
N GLY A 88 44.75 -89.16 -7.45
CA GLY A 88 45.88 -90.01 -7.10
C GLY A 88 45.54 -91.02 -6.00
N ASP A 89 45.39 -92.28 -6.40
CA ASP A 89 45.10 -93.45 -5.57
C ASP A 89 43.66 -93.56 -5.05
N GLY A 90 42.94 -94.52 -5.65
CA GLY A 90 41.66 -94.96 -5.17
C GLY A 90 41.75 -95.71 -3.84
N ASP A 91 40.58 -95.76 -3.22
CA ASP A 91 40.19 -96.66 -2.14
C ASP A 91 40.74 -96.33 -0.75
N GLY A 92 40.11 -95.34 -0.11
CA GLY A 92 40.09 -95.25 1.35
C GLY A 92 39.54 -93.96 1.92
N ALA A 93 38.24 -93.94 2.28
CA ALA A 93 37.74 -93.54 3.62
C ALA A 93 36.32 -92.92 3.62
N PRO A 94 35.22 -93.70 3.73
CA PRO A 94 33.89 -93.13 3.98
C PRO A 94 33.68 -92.60 5.42
N ALA A 95 34.72 -92.60 6.27
CA ALA A 95 34.65 -92.19 7.67
C ALA A 95 35.33 -90.84 7.95
N ALA A 96 36.30 -90.43 7.14
CA ALA A 96 36.93 -89.11 7.25
C ALA A 96 36.00 -88.02 6.71
N ASP A 97 35.30 -88.32 5.60
CA ASP A 97 34.31 -87.41 5.01
C ASP A 97 33.11 -87.19 5.95
N ALA A 98 32.65 -88.22 6.66
CA ALA A 98 31.55 -88.09 7.61
C ALA A 98 31.91 -87.22 8.82
N ALA A 99 33.12 -87.39 9.38
CA ALA A 99 33.59 -86.57 10.50
C ALA A 99 33.78 -85.09 10.09
N HIS A 100 34.25 -84.84 8.86
CA HIS A 100 34.37 -83.50 8.33
C HIS A 100 33.01 -82.83 8.08
N LEU A 101 32.02 -83.60 7.60
CA LEU A 101 30.64 -83.11 7.44
C LEU A 101 29.96 -82.80 8.77
N ASP A 102 30.22 -83.59 9.82
CA ASP A 102 29.72 -83.31 11.18
C ASP A 102 30.38 -82.04 11.75
N GLU A 103 31.68 -81.84 11.56
CA GLU A 103 32.38 -80.61 11.95
C GLU A 103 31.85 -79.37 11.22
N LEU A 104 31.61 -79.48 9.91
CA LEU A 104 30.98 -78.42 9.12
C LEU A 104 29.54 -78.15 9.57
N ALA A 105 28.79 -79.19 9.96
CA ALA A 105 27.44 -79.02 10.50
C ALA A 105 27.44 -78.28 11.84
N ASP A 106 28.37 -78.63 12.74
CA ASP A 106 28.57 -77.93 14.01
C ASP A 106 29.02 -76.46 13.78
N GLU A 107 29.87 -76.22 12.79
CA GLU A 107 30.30 -74.87 12.41
C GLU A 107 29.14 -74.04 11.84
N LEU A 108 28.30 -74.64 10.98
CA LEU A 108 27.11 -74.01 10.45
C LEU A 108 26.08 -73.70 11.54
N GLU A 109 25.88 -74.60 12.52
CA GLU A 109 25.03 -74.34 13.68
C GLU A 109 25.60 -73.21 14.54
N GLY A 110 26.93 -73.18 14.72
CA GLY A 110 27.63 -72.10 15.40
C GLY A 110 27.48 -70.75 14.68
N ILE A 111 27.54 -70.72 13.34
CA ILE A 111 27.33 -69.52 12.52
C ILE A 111 25.86 -69.09 12.59
N ALA A 112 24.90 -70.01 12.48
CA ALA A 112 23.48 -69.71 12.63
C ALA A 112 23.18 -69.05 13.98
N GLY A 113 23.69 -69.62 15.08
CA GLY A 113 23.52 -69.02 16.40
C GLY A 113 24.29 -67.69 16.61
N ARG A 114 25.29 -67.38 15.77
CA ARG A 114 25.91 -66.04 15.74
C ARG A 114 25.05 -65.06 14.95
N LEU A 115 24.46 -65.49 13.84
CA LEU A 115 23.54 -64.68 13.03
C LEU A 115 22.30 -64.31 13.84
N ASP A 116 21.67 -65.23 14.56
CA ASP A 116 20.50 -64.94 15.39
C ASP A 116 20.79 -63.89 16.47
N ARG A 117 21.98 -63.96 17.08
CA ARG A 117 22.42 -62.96 18.07
C ARG A 117 22.69 -61.60 17.42
N LEU A 118 23.22 -61.59 16.21
CA LEU A 118 23.51 -60.37 15.47
C LEU A 118 22.21 -59.72 15.00
N ASP A 119 21.24 -60.52 14.55
CA ASP A 119 19.89 -60.08 14.18
C ASP A 119 19.17 -59.43 15.37
N ALA A 120 19.16 -60.10 16.53
CA ALA A 120 18.62 -59.52 17.76
C ALA A 120 19.35 -58.23 18.18
N ALA A 121 20.68 -58.20 18.08
CA ALA A 121 21.47 -57.02 18.43
C ALA A 121 21.25 -55.85 17.47
N VAL A 122 20.94 -56.11 16.20
CA VAL A 122 20.58 -55.08 15.20
C VAL A 122 19.19 -54.52 15.47
N VAL A 123 18.23 -55.38 15.81
CA VAL A 123 16.86 -54.96 16.16
C VAL A 123 16.84 -54.13 17.45
N ASP A 124 17.57 -54.57 18.48
CA ASP A 124 17.68 -53.85 19.76
C ASP A 124 18.77 -52.76 19.74
N ALA A 125 19.40 -52.51 18.58
CA ALA A 125 20.46 -51.54 18.50
C ALA A 125 19.90 -50.14 18.82
N PRO A 126 20.55 -49.36 19.70
CA PRO A 126 20.16 -47.97 19.95
C PRO A 126 20.29 -47.08 18.69
N SER A 127 20.85 -47.60 17.59
CA SER A 127 20.81 -46.95 16.29
C SER A 127 19.44 -47.05 15.61
N SER A 128 18.65 -48.10 15.83
CA SER A 128 17.29 -48.21 15.27
C SER A 128 16.39 -47.12 15.86
N ASP A 129 16.33 -47.02 17.19
CA ASP A 129 15.56 -45.96 17.88
C ASP A 129 15.97 -44.54 17.46
N ARG A 130 17.26 -44.33 17.17
CA ARG A 130 17.76 -43.04 16.67
C ARG A 130 17.36 -42.76 15.24
N VAL A 131 17.28 -43.79 14.39
CA VAL A 131 16.79 -43.66 13.02
C VAL A 131 15.30 -43.33 13.04
N ASP A 132 14.53 -43.95 13.93
CA ASP A 132 13.11 -43.62 14.11
C ASP A 132 12.91 -42.19 14.65
N ASP A 133 13.65 -41.76 15.69
CA ASP A 133 13.63 -40.35 16.16
C ASP A 133 14.04 -39.36 15.07
N LEU A 134 15.02 -39.73 14.22
CA LEU A 134 15.40 -38.90 13.09
C LEU A 134 14.28 -38.84 12.03
N GLY A 135 13.59 -39.95 11.78
CA GLY A 135 12.40 -40.00 10.93
C GLY A 135 11.32 -39.05 11.42
N ASP A 136 10.94 -39.15 12.69
CA ASP A 136 9.95 -38.25 13.31
C ASP A 136 10.35 -36.77 13.23
N ARG A 137 11.65 -36.47 13.37
CA ARG A 137 12.17 -35.12 13.22
C ARG A 137 12.13 -34.62 11.78
N LEU A 138 12.42 -35.47 10.81
CA LEU A 138 12.33 -35.14 9.39
C LEU A 138 10.88 -34.85 9.01
N ASP A 139 9.94 -35.70 9.42
CA ASP A 139 8.51 -35.47 9.20
C ASP A 139 8.04 -34.14 9.83
N ALA A 140 8.54 -33.82 11.02
CA ALA A 140 8.24 -32.55 11.69
C ALA A 140 8.88 -31.34 10.98
N LEU A 141 10.04 -31.50 10.35
CA LEU A 141 10.68 -30.45 9.55
C LEU A 141 9.94 -30.25 8.23
N ASP A 142 9.53 -31.32 7.56
CA ASP A 142 8.74 -31.25 6.32
C ASP A 142 7.42 -30.51 6.57
N ALA A 143 6.72 -30.82 7.67
CA ALA A 143 5.53 -30.08 8.06
C ALA A 143 5.77 -28.57 8.30
N ARG A 144 6.96 -28.20 8.79
CA ARG A 144 7.35 -26.79 8.95
C ARG A 144 7.72 -26.13 7.63
N LEU A 145 8.32 -26.87 6.70
CA LEU A 145 8.61 -26.37 5.35
C LEU A 145 7.30 -26.10 4.60
N ASP A 146 6.31 -26.98 4.72
CA ASP A 146 4.96 -26.75 4.18
C ASP A 146 4.30 -25.49 4.78
N GLU A 147 4.46 -25.26 6.09
CA GLU A 147 3.97 -24.05 6.74
C GLU A 147 4.67 -22.78 6.22
N LEU A 148 6.00 -22.82 6.04
CA LEU A 148 6.76 -21.70 5.48
C LEU A 148 6.37 -21.41 4.03
N GLU A 149 6.11 -22.44 3.23
CA GLU A 149 5.60 -22.29 1.88
C GLU A 149 4.23 -21.59 1.87
N ALA A 150 3.31 -21.99 2.75
CA ALA A 150 2.02 -21.32 2.89
C ALA A 150 2.15 -19.86 3.35
N VAL A 151 3.15 -19.54 4.19
CA VAL A 151 3.45 -18.16 4.59
C VAL A 151 4.00 -17.35 3.41
N ARG A 152 4.89 -17.93 2.60
CA ARG A 152 5.43 -17.30 1.38
C ARG A 152 4.28 -16.94 0.42
N ASP A 153 3.41 -17.89 0.12
CA ASP A 153 2.26 -17.66 -0.77
C ASP A 153 1.33 -16.55 -0.23
N ARG A 154 1.20 -16.44 1.10
CA ARG A 154 0.45 -15.35 1.72
C ARG A 154 1.15 -14.00 1.59
N LEU A 155 2.48 -13.96 1.69
CA LEU A 155 3.27 -12.74 1.49
C LEU A 155 3.19 -12.27 0.04
N ASP A 156 3.28 -13.17 -0.93
CA ASP A 156 3.12 -12.85 -2.35
C ASP A 156 1.71 -12.25 -2.60
N ALA A 157 0.67 -12.86 -2.03
CA ALA A 157 -0.69 -12.31 -2.12
C ALA A 157 -0.86 -10.96 -1.40
N PHE A 158 -0.03 -10.65 -0.39
CA PHE A 158 -0.01 -9.33 0.23
C PHE A 158 0.72 -8.31 -0.64
N ASP A 159 1.81 -8.70 -1.28
CA ASP A 159 2.58 -7.87 -2.20
C ASP A 159 1.72 -7.43 -3.39
N ASP A 160 0.99 -8.37 -4.00
CA ASP A 160 0.01 -8.09 -5.05
C ASP A 160 -1.03 -7.03 -4.61
N ARG A 161 -1.54 -7.15 -3.38
CA ARG A 161 -2.50 -6.18 -2.81
C ARG A 161 -1.88 -4.82 -2.54
N LEU A 162 -0.62 -4.79 -2.11
CA LEU A 162 0.09 -3.53 -1.89
C LEU A 162 0.32 -2.81 -3.22
N HIS A 163 0.70 -3.53 -4.27
CA HIS A 163 0.78 -3.00 -5.63
C HIS A 163 -0.56 -2.44 -6.11
N GLU A 164 -1.68 -3.15 -5.90
CA GLU A 164 -3.02 -2.63 -6.24
C GLU A 164 -3.36 -1.36 -5.46
N VAL A 165 -2.99 -1.28 -4.17
CA VAL A 165 -3.20 -0.09 -3.35
C VAL A 165 -2.35 1.07 -3.84
N ASP A 166 -1.08 0.83 -4.20
CA ASP A 166 -0.17 1.84 -4.73
C ASP A 166 -0.72 2.44 -6.04
N ASP A 167 -1.16 1.60 -6.97
CA ASP A 167 -1.81 2.03 -8.22
C ASP A 167 -3.05 2.89 -7.95
N ARG A 168 -3.87 2.51 -6.97
CA ARG A 168 -5.07 3.28 -6.58
C ARG A 168 -4.72 4.62 -5.94
N VAL A 169 -3.66 4.68 -5.13
CA VAL A 169 -3.18 5.93 -4.53
C VAL A 169 -2.66 6.85 -5.62
N ALA A 170 -1.82 6.35 -6.54
CA ALA A 170 -1.33 7.12 -7.67
C ALA A 170 -2.47 7.68 -8.54
N ALA A 171 -3.52 6.89 -8.79
CA ALA A 171 -4.72 7.35 -9.50
C ALA A 171 -5.44 8.48 -8.76
N VAL A 172 -5.66 8.34 -7.44
CA VAL A 172 -6.30 9.37 -6.62
C VAL A 172 -5.45 10.64 -6.56
N GLU A 173 -4.14 10.51 -6.46
CA GLU A 173 -3.22 11.65 -6.48
C GLU A 173 -3.29 12.41 -7.82
N SER A 174 -3.39 11.68 -8.93
CA SER A 174 -3.62 12.28 -10.26
C SER A 174 -4.95 13.02 -10.30
N ASP A 175 -6.05 12.39 -9.87
CA ASP A 175 -7.38 13.01 -9.85
C ASP A 175 -7.41 14.28 -8.98
N LEU A 176 -6.70 14.28 -7.85
CA LEU A 176 -6.58 15.45 -6.97
C LEU A 176 -5.68 16.54 -7.56
N ALA A 177 -4.63 16.18 -8.30
CA ALA A 177 -3.80 17.15 -9.00
C ALA A 177 -4.55 17.82 -10.16
N ASP A 178 -5.41 17.06 -10.85
CA ASP A 178 -6.32 17.57 -11.88
C ASP A 178 -7.36 18.54 -11.30
N ILE A 179 -7.77 18.34 -10.04
CA ILE A 179 -8.55 19.35 -9.29
C ILE A 179 -7.57 20.44 -8.82
N SER A 180 -7.18 21.29 -9.76
CA SER A 180 -6.22 22.35 -9.50
C SER A 180 -6.82 23.48 -8.66
N ALA A 181 -5.97 24.19 -7.92
CA ALA A 181 -6.36 25.43 -7.25
C ALA A 181 -6.88 26.48 -8.25
N ASP A 182 -6.41 26.42 -9.51
CA ASP A 182 -6.84 27.29 -10.59
C ASP A 182 -8.29 27.01 -11.00
N ASP A 183 -8.69 25.75 -11.12
CA ASP A 183 -10.09 25.37 -11.42
C ASP A 183 -11.03 25.85 -10.31
N LEU A 184 -10.62 25.68 -9.05
CA LEU A 184 -11.40 26.16 -7.91
C LEU A 184 -11.50 27.69 -7.89
N ALA A 185 -10.42 28.40 -8.21
CA ALA A 185 -10.43 29.85 -8.34
C ALA A 185 -11.32 30.32 -9.51
N GLU A 186 -11.29 29.62 -10.64
CA GLU A 186 -12.16 29.92 -11.78
C GLU A 186 -13.64 29.70 -11.43
N ILE A 187 -13.96 28.64 -10.69
CA ILE A 187 -15.31 28.39 -10.19
C ILE A 187 -15.75 29.51 -9.24
N ASP A 188 -14.90 29.93 -8.28
CA ASP A 188 -15.23 31.03 -7.37
C ASP A 188 -15.48 32.34 -8.12
N ASP A 189 -14.66 32.65 -9.13
CA ASP A 189 -14.83 33.80 -10.01
C ASP A 189 -16.18 33.76 -10.75
N LYS A 190 -16.54 32.59 -11.29
CA LYS A 190 -17.84 32.38 -11.95
C LYS A 190 -18.99 32.57 -10.97
N LEU A 191 -18.88 32.01 -9.76
CA LEU A 191 -19.91 32.14 -8.71
C LEU A 191 -20.05 33.60 -8.26
N SER A 192 -18.95 34.32 -8.08
CA SER A 192 -18.93 35.75 -7.78
C SER A 192 -19.60 36.59 -8.87
N ARG A 193 -19.36 36.26 -10.15
CA ARG A 193 -20.03 36.92 -11.29
C ARG A 193 -21.54 36.63 -11.31
N VAL A 194 -21.93 35.37 -11.10
CA VAL A 194 -23.35 34.96 -11.04
C VAL A 194 -24.05 35.64 -9.88
N ALA A 195 -23.45 35.65 -8.68
CA ALA A 195 -24.00 36.32 -7.51
C ALA A 195 -24.25 37.83 -7.78
N ASN A 196 -23.27 38.52 -8.37
CA ASN A 196 -23.42 39.93 -8.74
C ASN A 196 -24.51 40.15 -9.81
N ALA A 197 -24.61 39.25 -10.79
CA ALA A 197 -25.67 39.30 -11.80
C ALA A 197 -27.05 39.12 -11.16
N VAL A 198 -27.21 38.16 -10.25
CA VAL A 198 -28.45 37.90 -9.53
C VAL A 198 -28.84 39.11 -8.66
N VAL A 199 -27.91 39.70 -7.92
CA VAL A 199 -28.17 40.93 -7.12
C VAL A 199 -28.61 42.09 -8.03
N LYS A 200 -27.97 42.24 -9.20
CA LYS A 200 -28.33 43.28 -10.17
C LYS A 200 -29.73 43.06 -10.77
N VAL A 201 -30.08 41.81 -11.07
CA VAL A 201 -31.44 41.46 -11.53
C VAL A 201 -32.46 41.73 -10.45
N LYS A 202 -32.20 41.32 -9.20
CA LYS A 202 -33.08 41.60 -8.05
C LYS A 202 -33.33 43.11 -7.90
N ARG A 203 -32.27 43.93 -7.90
CA ARG A 203 -32.41 45.40 -7.80
C ARG A 203 -33.23 45.99 -8.95
N ARG A 204 -33.06 45.49 -10.18
CA ARG A 204 -33.85 45.93 -11.35
C ARG A 204 -35.31 45.51 -11.25
N LEU A 205 -35.57 44.30 -10.77
CA LEU A 205 -36.93 43.81 -10.52
C LEU A 205 -37.60 44.67 -9.43
N ASP A 206 -36.95 44.87 -8.29
CA ASP A 206 -37.48 45.70 -7.20
C ASP A 206 -37.75 47.13 -7.68
N ALA A 207 -36.93 47.69 -8.58
CA ALA A 207 -37.17 49.00 -9.17
C ALA A 207 -38.38 48.98 -10.11
N ALA A 208 -38.48 47.98 -10.99
CA ALA A 208 -39.61 47.83 -11.91
C ALA A 208 -40.94 47.60 -11.18
N GLU A 209 -40.93 46.84 -10.08
CA GLU A 209 -42.08 46.63 -9.22
C GLU A 209 -42.51 47.92 -8.51
N ARG A 210 -41.56 48.70 -8.00
CA ARG A 210 -41.86 50.03 -7.42
C ARG A 210 -42.43 50.99 -8.46
N ASP A 211 -41.83 51.08 -9.64
CA ASP A 211 -42.34 51.93 -10.74
C ASP A 211 -43.76 51.53 -11.14
N ARG A 212 -44.04 50.22 -11.19
CA ARG A 212 -45.38 49.71 -11.48
C ARG A 212 -46.37 50.11 -10.39
N ALA A 213 -46.02 49.89 -9.13
CA ALA A 213 -46.87 50.27 -8.00
C ALA A 213 -47.12 51.78 -7.95
N ASP A 214 -46.11 52.61 -8.26
CA ASP A 214 -46.22 54.07 -8.27
C ASP A 214 -47.18 54.54 -9.39
N ARG A 215 -47.12 53.91 -10.59
CA ARG A 215 -48.10 54.18 -11.66
C ARG A 215 -49.52 53.76 -11.29
N GLU A 216 -49.69 52.56 -10.74
CA GLU A 216 -51.01 52.06 -10.32
C GLU A 216 -51.65 52.96 -9.25
N ARG A 217 -50.85 53.51 -8.32
CA ARG A 217 -51.33 54.50 -7.34
C ARG A 217 -51.71 55.83 -8.00
N LEU A 218 -50.87 56.36 -8.88
CA LEU A 218 -51.18 57.60 -9.60
C LEU A 218 -52.47 57.46 -10.44
N ASP A 219 -52.65 56.30 -11.08
CA ASP A 219 -53.87 55.98 -11.83
C ASP A 219 -55.10 55.92 -10.91
N ALA A 220 -54.97 55.35 -9.71
CA ALA A 220 -56.04 55.31 -8.71
C ALA A 220 -56.43 56.73 -8.24
N LEU A 221 -55.44 57.56 -7.89
CA LEU A 221 -55.63 58.95 -7.47
C LEU A 221 -56.31 59.76 -8.59
N THR A 222 -55.82 59.65 -9.82
CA THR A 222 -56.36 60.36 -10.99
C THR A 222 -57.78 59.88 -11.31
N ARG A 223 -58.07 58.58 -11.19
CA ARG A 223 -59.41 58.02 -11.38
C ARG A 223 -60.39 58.54 -10.33
N THR A 224 -59.98 58.62 -9.06
CA THR A 224 -60.79 59.23 -7.99
C THR A 224 -61.01 60.72 -8.24
N ALA A 225 -59.97 61.46 -8.61
CA ALA A 225 -60.04 62.87 -8.96
C ALA A 225 -61.05 63.14 -10.08
N ASN A 226 -60.96 62.37 -11.18
CA ASN A 226 -61.86 62.47 -12.33
C ASN A 226 -63.31 62.14 -11.95
N ARG A 227 -63.54 61.12 -11.12
CA ARG A 227 -64.90 60.77 -10.65
C ARG A 227 -65.54 61.87 -9.82
N HIS A 228 -64.75 62.58 -9.02
CA HIS A 228 -65.24 63.61 -8.10
C HIS A 228 -65.05 65.05 -8.61
N GLY A 229 -64.52 65.23 -9.82
CA GLY A 229 -64.32 66.55 -10.45
C GLY A 229 -63.21 67.39 -9.81
N VAL A 230 -62.27 66.76 -9.11
CA VAL A 230 -61.19 67.44 -8.37
C VAL A 230 -60.04 67.76 -9.34
N ARG A 231 -59.67 69.04 -9.44
CA ARG A 231 -58.54 69.49 -10.29
C ARG A 231 -57.28 69.79 -9.49
N SER A 232 -57.44 70.27 -8.26
CA SER A 232 -56.38 70.52 -7.30
C SER A 232 -56.76 70.01 -5.91
N ALA A 233 -55.77 69.54 -5.16
CA ALA A 233 -55.91 69.07 -3.79
C ALA A 233 -54.70 69.50 -2.95
N ASP A 234 -54.91 69.75 -1.66
CA ASP A 234 -53.85 70.15 -0.75
C ASP A 234 -53.15 68.91 -0.17
N CYS A 235 -51.82 68.92 -0.12
CA CYS A 235 -51.06 67.87 0.54
C CYS A 235 -51.34 67.88 2.04
N ASP A 236 -51.77 66.76 2.62
CA ASP A 236 -52.12 66.70 4.05
C ASP A 236 -50.90 66.95 4.97
N HIS A 237 -49.68 66.65 4.50
CA HIS A 237 -48.47 66.84 5.30
C HIS A 237 -47.96 68.28 5.36
N CYS A 238 -47.88 68.97 4.21
CA CYS A 238 -47.29 70.32 4.13
C CYS A 238 -48.31 71.43 3.82
N GLY A 239 -49.56 71.08 3.54
CA GLY A 239 -50.62 72.01 3.15
C GLY A 239 -50.46 72.65 1.78
N GLY A 240 -49.43 72.28 1.01
CA GLY A 240 -49.19 72.84 -0.32
C GLY A 240 -50.22 72.34 -1.35
N GLY A 241 -50.78 73.26 -2.13
CA GLY A 241 -51.70 72.94 -3.22
C GLY A 241 -51.00 72.22 -4.38
N VAL A 242 -51.59 71.11 -4.83
CA VAL A 242 -51.06 70.27 -5.90
C VAL A 242 -52.11 70.12 -7.01
N GLU A 243 -51.70 70.36 -8.25
CA GLU A 243 -52.53 70.12 -9.44
C GLU A 243 -52.42 68.66 -9.87
N LEU A 244 -53.51 67.91 -9.74
CA LEU A 244 -53.53 66.45 -9.96
C LEU A 244 -53.23 66.09 -11.42
N GLY A 245 -53.63 66.94 -12.38
CA GLY A 245 -53.42 66.72 -13.81
C GLY A 245 -51.98 66.91 -14.30
N LEU A 246 -51.09 67.46 -13.45
CA LEU A 246 -49.68 67.67 -13.76
C LEU A 246 -48.74 66.69 -13.04
N LEU A 247 -49.27 65.79 -12.21
CA LEU A 247 -48.47 64.81 -11.50
C LEU A 247 -47.97 63.72 -12.46
N SER A 248 -46.65 63.54 -12.50
CA SER A 248 -45.97 62.46 -13.22
C SER A 248 -45.59 61.28 -12.31
N THR A 249 -45.64 61.49 -10.98
CA THR A 249 -45.35 60.50 -9.94
C THR A 249 -46.32 60.73 -8.76
N PRO A 250 -46.62 59.71 -7.94
CA PRO A 250 -47.51 59.83 -6.79
C PRO A 250 -46.79 60.47 -5.59
N GLU A 251 -46.06 61.56 -5.79
CA GLU A 251 -45.27 62.25 -4.76
C GLU A 251 -45.58 63.75 -4.76
N CYS A 252 -45.55 64.37 -3.57
CA CYS A 252 -45.78 65.80 -3.43
C CYS A 252 -44.58 66.59 -3.99
N PRO A 253 -44.76 67.51 -4.95
CA PRO A 253 -43.67 68.31 -5.51
C PRO A 253 -43.06 69.29 -4.50
N HIS A 254 -43.75 69.58 -3.39
CA HIS A 254 -43.31 70.54 -2.37
C HIS A 254 -42.50 69.90 -1.24
N CYS A 255 -42.86 68.68 -0.81
CA CYS A 255 -42.22 68.02 0.34
C CYS A 255 -41.69 66.60 0.05
N GLY A 256 -41.90 66.08 -1.16
CA GLY A 256 -41.38 64.78 -1.61
C GLY A 256 -42.03 63.56 -0.97
N ARG A 257 -43.11 63.72 -0.19
CA ARG A 257 -43.81 62.57 0.40
C ARG A 257 -44.76 61.90 -0.58
N ARG A 258 -44.90 60.58 -0.47
CA ARG A 258 -45.74 59.73 -1.33
C ARG A 258 -47.20 59.79 -0.94
N PHE A 259 -48.08 59.97 -1.93
CA PHE A 259 -49.52 59.96 -1.75
C PHE A 259 -50.05 58.53 -1.70
N GLU A 260 -50.93 58.26 -0.75
CA GLU A 260 -51.61 56.97 -0.58
C GLU A 260 -53.00 57.00 -1.19
N ASP A 261 -53.77 58.04 -0.87
CA ASP A 261 -55.14 58.20 -1.36
C ASP A 261 -55.53 59.68 -1.51
N LEU A 262 -56.63 59.93 -2.21
CA LEU A 262 -57.24 61.25 -2.38
C LEU A 262 -58.57 61.26 -1.65
N GLU A 263 -58.70 62.16 -0.68
CA GLU A 263 -59.95 62.41 0.03
C GLU A 263 -60.70 63.59 -0.61
N PRO A 264 -61.74 63.33 -1.44
CA PRO A 264 -62.51 64.39 -2.05
C PRO A 264 -63.41 65.08 -1.03
N ASN A 265 -63.45 66.41 -1.08
CA ASN A 265 -64.39 67.20 -0.27
C ASN A 265 -65.83 67.00 -0.78
N THR A 266 -66.75 66.61 0.10
CA THR A 266 -68.17 66.42 -0.22
C THR A 266 -69.07 67.63 0.16
N GLY A 267 -68.48 68.76 0.62
CA GLY A 267 -69.20 69.94 1.14
C GLY A 267 -68.75 71.30 0.59
N PHE A 268 -69.53 72.37 0.85
CA PHE A 268 -69.45 73.67 0.14
C PHE A 268 -68.28 74.62 0.52
N LEU A 269 -67.43 74.27 1.49
CA LEU A 269 -66.38 75.17 2.03
C LEU A 269 -64.97 74.55 2.19
N GLY A 270 -64.75 73.26 1.88
CA GLY A 270 -63.46 72.59 2.08
C GLY A 270 -62.64 72.43 0.79
N THR A 271 -61.32 72.23 0.89
CA THR A 271 -60.45 71.80 -0.22
C THR A 271 -60.26 70.28 -0.17
N SER A 272 -60.17 69.61 -1.33
CA SER A 272 -59.83 68.18 -1.39
C SER A 272 -58.41 67.96 -0.85
N ARG A 273 -58.14 66.82 -0.20
CA ARG A 273 -56.84 66.53 0.41
C ARG A 273 -56.18 65.27 -0.14
N LEU A 274 -54.87 65.36 -0.34
CA LEU A 274 -54.03 64.21 -0.69
C LEU A 274 -53.42 63.63 0.58
N LEU A 275 -53.85 62.41 0.92
CA LEU A 275 -53.36 61.67 2.07
C LEU A 275 -51.98 61.11 1.75
N VAL A 276 -51.07 61.22 2.71
CA VAL A 276 -49.70 60.79 2.58
C VAL A 276 -49.49 59.57 3.47
N ALA A 277 -48.95 58.49 2.92
CA ALA A 277 -48.60 57.32 3.72
C ALA A 277 -47.48 57.67 4.70
N ASP A 278 -47.68 57.41 5.99
CA ASP A 278 -46.57 57.31 6.93
C ASP A 278 -45.83 56.00 6.67
N ARG A 279 -44.57 56.13 6.24
CA ARG A 279 -43.68 55.02 5.89
C ARG A 279 -43.62 54.01 7.04
N PRO A 280 -43.96 52.72 6.86
CA PRO A 280 -43.68 51.74 7.90
C PRO A 280 -42.16 51.59 8.02
N ALA A 281 -41.67 51.48 9.26
CA ALA A 281 -40.28 51.20 9.55
C ALA A 281 -39.89 49.88 8.87
N ILE A 282 -38.77 49.86 8.16
CA ILE A 282 -38.21 48.61 7.64
C ILE A 282 -37.55 47.92 8.84
N ASP A 283 -38.20 46.90 9.38
CA ASP A 283 -37.55 45.90 10.24
C ASP A 283 -36.65 45.05 9.34
N GLY A 284 -35.36 45.36 9.38
CA GLY A 284 -34.32 44.61 8.71
C GLY A 284 -33.14 44.47 9.66
N ASP A 285 -33.21 43.50 10.56
CA ASP A 285 -32.06 43.00 11.29
C ASP A 285 -31.03 42.47 10.27
N VAL A 286 -30.04 43.31 9.96
CA VAL A 286 -28.76 42.84 9.42
C VAL A 286 -27.87 42.57 10.63
N ALA A 287 -27.84 41.30 11.05
CA ALA A 287 -26.76 40.80 11.88
C ALA A 287 -25.47 40.91 11.05
N ASP A 288 -24.67 41.94 11.33
CA ASP A 288 -23.30 42.04 10.83
C ASP A 288 -22.50 40.86 11.38
N GLY A 289 -22.26 39.88 10.52
CA GLY A 289 -21.38 38.75 10.78
C GLY A 289 -19.96 39.25 11.00
N ASP A 290 -19.48 38.97 12.20
CA ASP A 290 -18.11 39.08 12.71
C ASP A 290 -17.06 38.76 11.63
N ARG A 291 -16.41 39.81 11.11
CA ARG A 291 -15.18 39.69 10.35
C ARG A 291 -14.02 39.77 11.34
N GLY A 292 -13.59 38.61 11.81
CA GLY A 292 -12.42 38.44 12.67
C GLY A 292 -11.14 38.89 11.97
N GLU A 293 -10.77 40.15 12.17
CA GLU A 293 -9.44 40.70 11.85
C GLU A 293 -8.46 40.30 12.96
N ARG A 294 -7.79 39.16 12.76
CA ARG A 294 -6.58 38.82 13.50
C ARG A 294 -5.43 39.67 12.96
N GLY A 295 -5.00 40.67 13.73
CA GLY A 295 -3.84 41.48 13.40
C GLY A 295 -3.28 42.26 14.59
N ARG A 296 -2.13 41.75 15.09
CA ARG A 296 -1.09 42.42 15.90
C ARG A 296 -1.28 42.46 17.42
N THR A 297 -0.72 41.45 18.10
CA THR A 297 -0.02 41.69 19.37
C THR A 297 1.47 41.84 19.09
N SER A 298 2.00 42.98 19.51
CA SER A 298 3.41 43.33 19.44
C SER A 298 4.23 42.52 20.46
N ASP A 299 5.45 42.21 20.03
CA ASP A 299 6.62 41.75 20.80
C ASP A 299 6.77 42.37 22.20
N PRO A 300 7.43 41.65 23.13
CA PRO A 300 8.80 42.07 23.43
C PRO A 300 9.80 40.92 23.64
N THR A 301 10.89 40.99 22.86
CA THR A 301 12.32 40.92 23.24
C THR A 301 12.77 39.95 24.33
N GLY A 302 13.76 39.11 23.98
CA GLY A 302 14.74 38.60 24.94
C GLY A 302 15.57 37.41 24.46
N ALA A 303 16.58 37.66 23.63
CA ALA A 303 17.66 36.70 23.34
C ALA A 303 18.83 36.85 24.33
N ALA A 304 19.46 35.70 24.67
CA ALA A 304 20.75 35.44 25.37
C ALA A 304 20.52 34.52 26.60
N ALA A 305 21.28 33.47 26.90
CA ALA A 305 22.52 32.86 26.39
C ALA A 305 22.50 31.36 26.82
N SER A 306 22.94 30.42 25.99
CA SER A 306 24.21 29.66 26.10
C SER A 306 24.76 29.35 27.49
N ASP A 307 25.09 28.07 27.64
CA ASP A 307 26.14 27.42 28.43
C ASP A 307 25.89 27.03 29.90
N GLY A 308 26.06 25.72 30.16
CA GLY A 308 26.25 25.16 31.50
C GLY A 308 26.00 23.65 31.55
N GLY A 309 26.99 22.84 31.16
CA GLY A 309 27.02 21.42 31.53
C GLY A 309 27.52 21.21 32.97
N SER A 310 27.04 20.16 33.63
CA SER A 310 27.81 19.26 34.52
C SER A 310 26.86 18.23 35.17
N GLU A 311 27.15 16.97 34.87
CA GLU A 311 27.25 15.81 35.77
C GLU A 311 26.26 15.58 36.93
N GLY A 312 25.74 14.34 36.99
CA GLY A 312 25.93 13.51 38.18
C GLY A 312 24.68 13.03 38.92
N GLY A 313 24.38 11.73 38.79
CA GLY A 313 24.22 10.86 39.96
C GLY A 313 22.81 10.42 40.37
N GLY A 314 22.47 9.16 40.05
CA GLY A 314 22.03 8.16 41.03
C GLY A 314 20.54 8.10 41.39
N ARG A 315 19.87 7.03 40.94
CA ARG A 315 19.47 5.87 41.76
C ARG A 315 18.89 4.76 40.89
#